data_AF-A0A7V9LB11-F1
#
_entry.id   AF-A0A7V9LB11-F1
#
_cell.length_a   1.000
_cell.length_b   1.000
_cell.length_c   1.000
_cell.angle_alpha   90.00
_cell.angle_beta   90.00
_cell.angle_gamma   90.00
#
_symmetry.space_group_name_H-M   'P 1'
#
loop_
_entity.id
_entity.type
_entity.pdbx_description
1 polymer ?
#
loop_
_entity_poly.entity_id
_entity_poly.type
_entity_poly.pdbx_seq_one_letter_code
_entity_poly.pdbx_strand_id
1 'polypeptide(L)'
;MSDDDEAVMKRLAVLEAEVKAKANTDQARKEAALAKVREQRAKQAAERDSLRERQAELVTKKPAAKRDVVTHDEDEEDDDDGISSTLALAKKAHGVRQELTKKPKAGEKSWVTSGVASLLLGPLGWLYAGSFRETIPASAAWLAFGALASKIIPFFLLMPVLMVAMPLSGIAGVLYAMHYNRKGSRQRLFERKDKKQLPAGK
;
A
#
# COMPACT_ATOMS: atom_id res chain seq x y z
N MET A 1 -2.86 -70.87 -18.88
CA MET A 1 -2.42 -69.59 -18.30
C MET A 1 -1.02 -69.85 -17.78
N SER A 2 -0.05 -69.10 -18.28
CA SER A 2 1.37 -69.29 -17.96
C SER A 2 1.68 -68.78 -16.56
N ASP A 3 2.62 -69.41 -15.86
CA ASP A 3 3.09 -68.97 -14.52
C ASP A 3 3.52 -67.49 -14.50
N ASP A 4 3.92 -66.96 -15.65
CA ASP A 4 4.24 -65.55 -15.86
C ASP A 4 3.04 -64.61 -15.67
N ASP A 5 1.83 -65.03 -16.02
CA ASP A 5 0.60 -64.23 -15.86
C ASP A 5 0.28 -64.04 -14.38
N GLU A 6 0.46 -65.09 -13.56
CA GLU A 6 0.24 -65.02 -12.11
C GLU A 6 1.26 -64.12 -11.42
N ALA A 7 2.52 -64.14 -11.88
CA ALA A 7 3.57 -63.28 -11.36
C ALA A 7 3.30 -61.79 -11.65
N VAL A 8 2.79 -61.48 -12.85
CA VAL A 8 2.39 -60.12 -13.23
C VAL A 8 1.21 -59.63 -12.38
N MET A 9 0.18 -60.46 -12.18
CA MET A 9 -0.98 -60.10 -11.37
C MET A 9 -0.62 -59.82 -9.91
N LYS A 10 0.29 -60.61 -9.31
CA LYS A 10 0.79 -60.35 -7.96
C LYS A 10 1.53 -59.01 -7.85
N ARG A 11 2.35 -58.66 -8.84
CA ARG A 11 3.05 -57.35 -8.86
C ARG A 11 2.08 -56.18 -9.00
N LEU A 12 1.04 -56.32 -9.82
CA LEU A 12 0.00 -55.30 -9.95
C LEU A 12 -0.76 -55.10 -8.63
N ALA A 13 -1.14 -56.18 -7.95
CA ALA A 13 -1.83 -56.10 -6.66
C ALA A 13 -1.00 -55.36 -5.59
N VAL A 14 0.32 -55.61 -5.55
CA VAL A 14 1.24 -54.90 -4.64
C VAL A 14 1.32 -53.40 -4.99
N LEU A 15 1.48 -53.07 -6.27
CA LEU A 15 1.54 -51.67 -6.71
C LEU A 15 0.23 -50.92 -6.45
N GLU A 16 -0.92 -51.55 -6.66
CA GLU A 16 -2.21 -50.96 -6.32
C GLU A 16 -2.35 -50.71 -4.82
N ALA A 17 -1.88 -51.62 -3.97
CA ALA A 17 -1.88 -51.45 -2.52
C ALA A 17 -0.98 -50.27 -2.10
N GLU A 18 0.20 -50.13 -2.70
CA GLU A 18 1.12 -49.01 -2.44
C GLU A 18 0.52 -47.67 -2.89
N VAL A 19 -0.11 -47.62 -4.06
CA VAL A 19 -0.75 -46.40 -4.58
C VAL A 19 -1.94 -46.00 -3.69
N LYS A 20 -2.77 -46.96 -3.28
CA LYS A 20 -3.89 -46.72 -2.35
C LYS A 20 -3.39 -46.23 -1.00
N ALA A 21 -2.31 -46.81 -0.46
CA ALA A 21 -1.71 -46.37 0.78
C ALA A 21 -1.21 -44.91 0.68
N LYS A 22 -0.49 -44.55 -0.39
CA LYS A 22 -0.03 -43.17 -0.63
C LYS A 22 -1.20 -42.19 -0.77
N ALA A 23 -2.22 -42.55 -1.55
CA ALA A 23 -3.41 -41.72 -1.74
C ALA A 23 -4.12 -41.42 -0.41
N ASN A 24 -4.27 -42.43 0.46
CA ASN A 24 -4.87 -42.26 1.78
C ASN A 24 -4.05 -41.34 2.68
N THR A 25 -2.70 -41.46 2.66
CA THR A 25 -1.85 -40.56 3.45
C THR A 25 -1.93 -39.11 3.00
N ASP A 26 -2.04 -38.87 1.70
CA ASP A 26 -2.17 -37.51 1.15
C ASP A 26 -3.55 -36.92 1.41
N GLN A 27 -4.61 -37.73 1.38
CA GLN A 27 -5.95 -37.29 1.79
C GLN A 27 -5.95 -36.89 3.27
N ALA A 28 -5.39 -37.72 4.16
CA ALA A 28 -5.29 -37.41 5.58
C ALA A 28 -4.51 -36.11 5.85
N ARG A 29 -3.42 -35.84 5.11
CA ARG A 29 -2.67 -34.58 5.20
C ARG A 29 -3.49 -33.38 4.75
N LYS A 30 -4.23 -33.50 3.66
CA LYS A 30 -5.10 -32.43 3.15
C LYS A 30 -6.22 -32.11 4.14
N GLU A 31 -6.84 -33.13 4.73
CA GLU A 31 -7.89 -32.95 5.74
C GLU A 31 -7.34 -32.29 7.01
N ALA A 32 -6.18 -32.72 7.50
CA ALA A 32 -5.52 -32.09 8.64
C ALA A 32 -5.15 -30.62 8.36
N ALA A 33 -4.69 -30.29 7.15
CA ALA A 33 -4.40 -28.93 6.74
C ALA A 33 -5.67 -28.07 6.66
N LEU A 34 -6.76 -28.60 6.08
CA LEU A 34 -8.04 -27.90 6.01
C LEU A 34 -8.65 -27.66 7.39
N ALA A 35 -8.53 -28.62 8.31
CA ALA A 35 -8.96 -28.47 9.70
C ALA A 35 -8.23 -27.31 10.39
N LYS A 36 -6.90 -27.21 10.24
CA LYS A 36 -6.11 -26.09 10.77
C LYS A 36 -6.52 -24.74 10.19
N VAL A 37 -6.79 -24.67 8.89
CA VAL A 37 -7.26 -23.43 8.24
C VAL A 37 -8.64 -23.02 8.75
N ARG A 38 -9.55 -23.98 8.96
CA ARG A 38 -10.87 -23.70 9.55
C ARG A 38 -10.75 -23.17 10.98
N GLU A 39 -9.90 -23.78 11.80
CA GLU A 39 -9.63 -23.32 13.17
C GLU A 39 -9.04 -21.90 13.19
N GLN A 40 -8.08 -21.60 12.31
CA GLN A 40 -7.50 -20.26 12.19
C GLN A 40 -8.56 -19.23 11.76
N ARG A 41 -9.42 -19.57 10.79
CA ARG A 41 -10.51 -18.68 10.37
C ARG A 41 -11.53 -18.45 11.48
N ALA A 42 -11.84 -19.46 12.27
CA ALA A 42 -12.74 -19.33 13.42
C ALA A 42 -12.14 -18.39 14.49
N LYS A 43 -10.83 -18.52 14.80
CA LYS A 43 -10.14 -17.63 15.73
C LYS A 43 -10.12 -16.18 15.23
N GLN A 44 -9.81 -15.97 13.94
CA GLN A 44 -9.82 -14.63 13.34
C GLN A 44 -11.22 -13.99 13.32
N ALA A 45 -12.26 -14.78 13.09
CA ALA A 45 -13.64 -14.29 13.14
C ALA A 45 -14.01 -13.86 14.56
N ALA A 46 -13.70 -14.68 15.57
CA ALA A 46 -13.94 -14.35 16.98
C ALA A 46 -13.18 -13.08 17.41
N GLU A 47 -11.92 -12.92 17.01
CA GLU A 47 -11.14 -11.71 17.29
C GLU A 47 -11.79 -10.48 16.65
N ARG A 48 -12.15 -10.55 15.36
CA ARG A 48 -12.81 -9.45 14.66
C ARG A 48 -14.13 -9.05 15.32
N ASP A 49 -14.91 -10.03 15.74
CA ASP A 49 -16.21 -9.76 16.37
C ASP A 49 -16.02 -9.15 17.77
N SER A 50 -14.99 -9.55 18.53
CA SER A 50 -14.62 -8.88 19.79
C SER A 50 -14.17 -7.42 19.59
N LEU A 51 -13.47 -7.12 18.48
CA LEU A 51 -13.08 -5.74 18.14
C LEU A 51 -14.29 -4.90 17.76
N ARG A 52 -15.27 -5.47 17.06
CA ARG A 52 -16.53 -4.79 16.74
C ARG A 52 -17.33 -4.45 17.99
N GLU A 53 -17.39 -5.37 18.95
CA GLU A 53 -18.07 -5.15 20.23
C GLU A 53 -17.41 -4.01 21.02
N ARG A 54 -16.07 -4.02 21.13
CA ARG A 54 -15.31 -2.91 21.76
C ARG A 54 -15.53 -1.57 21.07
N GLN A 55 -15.59 -1.56 19.73
CA GLN A 55 -15.89 -0.34 18.98
C GLN A 55 -17.32 0.14 19.21
N ALA A 56 -18.30 -0.76 19.27
CA ALA A 56 -19.67 -0.41 19.61
C ALA A 56 -19.76 0.21 21.01
N GLU A 57 -19.06 -0.36 22.00
CA GLU A 57 -19.00 0.17 23.36
C GLU A 57 -18.37 1.58 23.42
N LEU A 58 -17.31 1.83 22.66
CA LEU A 58 -16.68 3.15 22.58
C LEU A 58 -17.57 4.20 21.90
N VAL A 59 -18.36 3.80 20.90
CA VAL A 59 -19.30 4.70 20.20
C VAL A 59 -20.49 5.03 21.09
N THR A 60 -21.02 4.07 21.86
CA THR A 60 -22.14 4.31 22.78
C THR A 60 -21.73 5.09 24.03
N LYS A 61 -20.47 4.97 24.48
CA LYS A 61 -19.93 5.72 25.62
C LYS A 61 -19.46 7.14 25.30
N LYS A 62 -19.57 7.63 24.06
CA LYS A 62 -19.22 9.03 23.75
C LYS A 62 -20.38 9.94 24.20
N PRO A 63 -20.27 10.67 25.33
CA PRO A 63 -21.31 11.62 25.70
C PRO A 63 -21.39 12.70 24.62
N ALA A 64 -22.61 13.09 24.26
CA ALA A 64 -22.91 14.20 23.39
C ALA A 64 -22.48 15.53 24.05
N ALA A 65 -21.17 15.77 24.15
CA ALA A 65 -20.63 17.05 24.52
C ALA A 65 -20.77 18.00 23.32
N LYS A 66 -21.80 18.84 23.41
CA LYS A 66 -22.00 20.15 22.77
C LYS A 66 -21.23 20.41 21.47
N ARG A 67 -21.94 20.29 20.35
CA ARG A 67 -21.66 21.05 19.14
C ARG A 67 -22.47 22.35 19.20
N ASP A 68 -21.94 23.35 19.89
CA ASP A 68 -22.24 24.74 19.57
C ASP A 68 -21.24 25.14 18.48
N VAL A 69 -21.68 25.13 17.22
CA VAL A 69 -20.94 25.70 16.09
C VAL A 69 -21.38 27.14 15.98
N VAL A 70 -20.67 28.02 16.66
CA VAL A 70 -20.71 29.47 16.40
C VAL A 70 -19.77 29.71 15.22
N THR A 71 -20.35 30.25 14.15
CA THR A 71 -19.65 30.91 13.05
C THR A 71 -18.99 32.18 13.57
N HIS A 72 -17.66 32.27 13.49
CA HIS A 72 -16.98 33.55 13.51
C HIS A 72 -15.75 33.47 12.60
N ASP A 73 -15.89 34.13 11.44
CA ASP A 73 -14.76 34.76 10.77
C ASP A 73 -14.28 35.88 11.70
N GLU A 74 -12.99 35.89 12.06
CA GLU A 74 -12.14 37.07 12.09
C GLU A 74 -10.71 36.69 12.49
N ASP A 75 -9.78 37.40 11.86
CA ASP A 75 -8.35 37.28 11.94
C ASP A 75 -7.83 37.56 13.36
N GLU A 76 -7.02 36.66 13.92
CA GLU A 76 -6.03 37.03 14.94
C GLU A 76 -4.92 35.96 15.00
N GLU A 77 -3.73 36.39 14.60
CA GLU A 77 -2.45 35.72 14.83
C GLU A 77 -2.20 35.70 16.33
N ASP A 78 -2.13 34.52 16.96
CA ASP A 78 -1.44 34.36 18.24
C ASP A 78 -0.97 32.91 18.44
N ASP A 79 0.36 32.80 18.40
CA ASP A 79 1.30 31.75 18.81
C ASP A 79 0.83 30.61 19.75
N ASP A 80 0.08 29.62 19.25
CA ASP A 80 -0.14 28.33 19.95
C ASP A 80 -0.13 27.09 19.00
N ASP A 81 0.62 27.17 17.90
CA ASP A 81 0.60 26.22 16.77
C ASP A 81 1.27 24.85 16.97
N GLY A 82 1.90 24.59 18.12
CA GLY A 82 2.68 23.37 18.33
C GLY A 82 1.82 22.11 18.50
N ILE A 83 0.74 22.19 19.26
CA ILE A 83 -0.03 21.01 19.69
C ILE A 83 -1.15 20.70 18.70
N SER A 84 -1.79 21.73 18.13
CA SER A 84 -2.81 21.57 17.09
C SER A 84 -2.21 21.01 15.79
N SER A 85 -1.02 21.47 15.40
CA SER A 85 -0.33 20.97 14.20
C SER A 85 0.16 19.53 14.36
N THR A 86 0.66 19.13 15.52
CA THR A 86 1.08 17.75 15.78
C THR A 86 -0.09 16.78 15.82
N LEU A 87 -1.23 17.18 16.39
CA LEU A 87 -2.47 16.38 16.36
C LEU A 87 -3.06 16.29 14.95
N ALA A 88 -3.00 17.39 14.19
CA ALA A 88 -3.37 17.41 12.78
C ALA A 88 -2.46 16.50 11.95
N LEU A 89 -1.15 16.52 12.20
CA LEU A 89 -0.17 15.65 11.56
C LEU A 89 -0.41 14.18 11.93
N ALA A 90 -0.68 13.88 13.20
CA ALA A 90 -0.98 12.54 13.69
C ALA A 90 -2.27 11.98 13.09
N LYS A 91 -3.33 12.79 12.98
CA LYS A 91 -4.57 12.41 12.32
C LYS A 91 -4.35 12.14 10.82
N LYS A 92 -3.56 12.98 10.16
CA LYS A 92 -3.18 12.82 8.75
C LYS A 92 -2.33 11.56 8.54
N ALA A 93 -1.38 11.30 9.44
CA ALA A 93 -0.54 10.10 9.45
C ALA A 93 -1.36 8.82 9.71
N HIS A 94 -2.36 8.87 10.59
CA HIS A 94 -3.26 7.75 10.83
C HIS A 94 -4.13 7.44 9.59
N GLY A 95 -4.65 8.47 8.92
CA GLY A 95 -5.36 8.32 7.65
C GLY A 95 -4.47 7.70 6.56
N VAL A 96 -3.24 8.19 6.43
CA VAL A 96 -2.20 7.65 5.53
C VAL A 96 -1.90 6.17 5.84
N ARG A 97 -1.75 5.81 7.12
CA ARG A 97 -1.50 4.43 7.56
C ARG A 97 -2.67 3.51 7.23
N GLN A 98 -3.89 3.94 7.49
CA GLN A 98 -5.10 3.16 7.21
C GLN A 98 -5.26 2.90 5.71
N GLU A 99 -4.89 3.86 4.88
CA GLU A 99 -4.87 3.68 3.44
C GLU A 99 -3.73 2.79 2.94
N LEU A 100 -2.54 2.88 3.53
CA LEU A 100 -1.41 1.97 3.25
C LEU A 100 -1.73 0.51 3.59
N THR A 101 -2.59 0.28 4.59
CA THR A 101 -3.04 -1.08 4.97
C THR A 101 -4.17 -1.62 4.09
N LYS A 102 -4.76 -0.81 3.20
CA LYS A 102 -5.84 -1.24 2.31
C LYS A 102 -5.24 -2.00 1.14
N LYS A 103 -5.69 -3.25 0.92
CA LYS A 103 -5.24 -4.03 -0.25
C LYS A 103 -5.62 -3.31 -1.55
N PRO A 104 -4.67 -3.10 -2.48
CA PRO A 104 -4.97 -2.42 -3.73
C PRO A 104 -5.96 -3.25 -4.55
N LYS A 105 -7.02 -2.61 -5.04
CA LYS A 105 -7.98 -3.23 -5.97
C LYS A 105 -7.39 -3.28 -7.38
N ALA A 106 -7.90 -4.18 -8.23
CA ALA A 106 -7.46 -4.29 -9.62
C ALA A 106 -7.63 -2.95 -10.35
N GLY A 107 -6.53 -2.38 -10.86
CA GLY A 107 -6.48 -1.06 -11.53
C GLY A 107 -5.83 0.06 -10.69
N GLU A 108 -5.61 -0.15 -9.39
CA GLU A 108 -4.93 0.81 -8.51
C GLU A 108 -3.40 0.63 -8.59
N LYS A 109 -2.64 1.74 -8.61
CA LYS A 109 -1.16 1.66 -8.57
C LYS A 109 -0.72 1.22 -7.17
N SER A 110 0.19 0.25 -7.11
CA SER A 110 0.76 -0.20 -5.83
C SER A 110 1.69 0.86 -5.25
N TRP A 111 1.37 1.35 -4.04
CA TRP A 111 2.17 2.37 -3.34
C TRP A 111 3.49 1.81 -2.84
N VAL A 112 3.53 0.50 -2.61
CA VAL A 112 4.76 -0.22 -2.28
C VAL A 112 5.70 -0.23 -3.47
N THR A 113 5.21 -0.49 -4.69
CA THR A 113 6.09 -0.47 -5.86
C THR A 113 6.55 0.93 -6.21
N SER A 114 5.72 1.96 -6.03
CA SER A 114 6.16 3.35 -6.23
C SER A 114 7.14 3.82 -5.16
N GLY A 115 6.92 3.46 -3.89
CA GLY A 115 7.84 3.78 -2.80
C GLY A 115 9.20 3.11 -2.97
N VAL A 116 9.21 1.82 -3.31
CA VAL A 116 10.45 1.07 -3.57
C VAL A 116 11.15 1.57 -4.83
N ALA A 117 10.42 1.86 -5.91
CA ALA A 117 11.01 2.42 -7.12
C ALA A 117 11.64 3.81 -6.86
N SER A 118 10.98 4.67 -6.10
CA SER A 118 11.50 6.00 -5.74
C SER A 118 12.60 6.00 -4.69
N LEU A 119 12.67 4.96 -3.86
CA LEU A 119 13.77 4.75 -2.93
C LEU A 119 15.03 4.27 -3.66
N LEU A 120 14.88 3.39 -4.65
CA LEU A 120 16.02 2.77 -5.35
C LEU A 120 16.52 3.62 -6.52
N LEU A 121 15.62 4.24 -7.28
CA LEU A 121 15.96 5.04 -8.45
C LEU A 121 15.93 6.56 -8.16
N GLY A 122 15.61 6.97 -6.93
CA GLY A 122 15.47 8.38 -6.59
C GLY A 122 14.34 9.05 -7.41
N PRO A 123 14.55 10.28 -7.90
CA PRO A 123 13.56 11.02 -8.69
C PRO A 123 13.15 10.33 -10.00
N LEU A 124 13.96 9.42 -10.53
CA LEU A 124 13.56 8.59 -11.69
C LEU A 124 12.36 7.69 -11.36
N GLY A 125 12.17 7.29 -10.10
CA GLY A 125 10.98 6.57 -9.67
C GLY A 125 9.69 7.39 -9.80
N TRP A 126 9.79 8.72 -9.88
CA TRP A 126 8.63 9.58 -10.13
C TRP A 126 8.09 9.42 -11.55
N LEU A 127 8.89 8.96 -12.52
CA LEU A 127 8.41 8.67 -13.88
C LEU A 127 7.38 7.52 -13.89
N TYR A 128 7.51 6.57 -12.96
CA TYR A 128 6.53 5.48 -12.81
C TYR A 128 5.22 5.96 -12.16
N ALA A 129 5.34 6.88 -11.20
CA ALA A 129 4.21 7.40 -10.45
C ALA A 129 3.47 8.53 -11.19
N GLY A 130 4.19 9.47 -11.80
CA GLY A 130 3.75 10.80 -12.20
C GLY A 130 3.35 11.05 -13.67
N SER A 131 2.97 12.29 -13.96
CA SER A 131 2.61 12.77 -15.30
C SER A 131 3.87 13.00 -16.15
N PHE A 132 4.00 12.25 -17.26
CA PHE A 132 5.17 12.28 -18.15
C PHE A 132 5.60 13.70 -18.57
N ARG A 133 4.66 14.65 -18.67
CA ARG A 133 4.97 16.02 -19.11
C ARG A 133 5.80 16.84 -18.13
N GLU A 134 5.85 16.47 -16.85
CA GLU A 134 6.54 17.23 -15.80
C GLU A 134 7.66 16.39 -15.16
N THR A 135 7.45 15.09 -15.05
CA THR A 135 8.46 14.17 -14.51
C THR A 135 9.66 14.02 -15.44
N ILE A 136 9.47 14.14 -16.76
CA ILE A 136 10.59 14.09 -17.73
C ILE A 136 11.55 15.28 -17.55
N PRO A 137 11.10 16.55 -17.59
CA PRO A 137 12.01 17.69 -17.38
C PRO A 137 12.61 17.70 -15.97
N ALA A 138 11.86 17.31 -14.94
CA ALA A 138 12.40 17.19 -13.59
C ALA A 138 13.49 16.11 -13.48
N SER A 139 13.27 14.93 -14.09
CA SER A 139 14.27 13.85 -14.11
C SER A 139 15.50 14.25 -14.93
N ALA A 140 15.30 14.95 -16.06
CA ALA A 140 16.39 15.45 -16.88
C ALA A 140 17.24 16.49 -16.13
N ALA A 141 16.59 17.43 -15.42
CA ALA A 141 17.27 18.41 -14.59
C ALA A 141 18.05 17.74 -13.44
N TRP A 142 17.46 16.73 -12.79
CA TRP A 142 18.13 15.95 -11.75
C TRP A 142 19.35 15.21 -12.26
N LEU A 143 19.25 14.55 -13.42
CA LEU A 143 20.38 13.86 -14.04
C LEU A 143 21.49 14.84 -14.45
N ALA A 144 21.12 15.99 -15.01
CA ALA A 144 22.08 17.04 -15.36
C ALA A 144 22.81 17.59 -14.12
N PHE A 145 22.06 17.84 -13.05
CA PHE A 145 22.62 18.29 -11.77
C PHE A 145 23.54 17.22 -11.17
N GLY A 146 23.12 15.95 -11.15
CA GLY A 146 23.93 14.84 -10.65
C GLY A 146 25.22 14.65 -11.45
N ALA A 147 25.18 14.80 -12.77
CA ALA A 147 26.34 14.72 -13.64
C ALA A 147 27.32 15.89 -13.48
N LEU A 148 26.82 17.09 -13.16
CA LEU A 148 27.65 18.25 -12.85
C LEU A 148 28.27 18.12 -11.44
N ALA A 149 27.46 17.73 -10.47
CA ALA A 149 27.89 17.52 -9.09
C ALA A 149 28.94 16.41 -8.99
N SER A 150 28.81 15.31 -9.75
CA SER A 150 29.78 14.20 -9.73
C SER A 150 31.16 14.57 -10.29
N LYS A 151 31.25 15.61 -11.13
CA LYS A 151 32.53 16.12 -11.64
C LYS A 151 33.28 17.02 -10.64
N ILE A 152 32.54 17.69 -9.76
CA ILE A 152 33.09 18.74 -8.89
C ILE A 152 33.20 18.26 -7.44
N ILE A 153 32.27 17.42 -6.99
CA ILE A 153 32.12 17.02 -5.60
C ILE A 153 32.48 15.54 -5.47
N PRO A 154 33.49 15.21 -4.65
CA PRO A 154 33.84 13.81 -4.41
C PRO A 154 32.69 13.08 -3.71
N PHE A 155 32.48 11.82 -4.10
CA PHE A 155 31.30 11.02 -3.73
C PHE A 155 30.98 10.99 -2.23
N PHE A 156 32.00 11.03 -1.37
CA PHE A 156 31.81 11.01 0.08
C PHE A 156 31.12 12.27 0.64
N LEU A 157 31.25 13.43 -0.01
CA LEU A 157 30.50 14.64 0.35
C LEU A 157 29.03 14.58 -0.10
N LEU A 158 28.73 13.79 -1.13
CA LEU A 158 27.36 13.59 -1.62
C LEU A 158 26.59 12.57 -0.78
N MET A 159 27.27 11.67 -0.06
CA MET A 159 26.65 10.64 0.79
C MET A 159 25.61 11.17 1.80
N PRO A 160 25.88 12.20 2.63
CA PRO A 160 24.86 12.71 3.57
C PRO A 160 23.64 13.30 2.84
N VAL A 161 23.86 13.97 1.71
CA VAL A 161 22.77 14.51 0.89
C VAL A 161 21.93 13.37 0.31
N LEU A 162 22.55 12.32 -0.21
CA LEU A 162 21.87 11.14 -0.73
C LEU A 162 21.13 10.37 0.36
N MET A 163 21.71 10.25 1.56
CA MET A 163 21.06 9.59 2.71
C MET A 163 19.77 10.29 3.13
N VAL A 164 19.64 11.59 2.93
CA VAL A 164 18.40 12.34 3.23
C VAL A 164 17.49 12.40 2.01
N ALA A 165 18.04 12.66 0.82
CA ALA A 165 17.26 12.82 -0.41
C ALA A 165 16.58 11.52 -0.86
N MET A 166 17.22 10.36 -0.67
CA MET A 166 16.66 9.06 -1.11
C MET A 166 15.42 8.65 -0.29
N PRO A 167 15.41 8.72 1.05
CA PRO A 167 14.19 8.50 1.84
C PRO A 167 13.08 9.52 1.52
N LEU A 168 13.43 10.80 1.37
CA LEU A 168 12.44 11.84 1.01
C LEU A 168 11.83 11.57 -0.37
N SER A 169 12.63 11.14 -1.35
CA SER A 169 12.16 10.71 -2.67
C SER A 169 11.17 9.53 -2.56
N GLY A 170 11.49 8.54 -1.72
CA GLY A 170 10.59 7.41 -1.43
C GLY A 170 9.25 7.86 -0.85
N ILE A 171 9.27 8.75 0.14
CA ILE A 171 8.06 9.33 0.76
C ILE A 171 7.23 10.08 -0.29
N ALA A 172 7.87 10.89 -1.12
CA ALA A 172 7.19 11.61 -2.21
C ALA A 172 6.54 10.64 -3.21
N GLY A 173 7.22 9.54 -3.56
CA GLY A 173 6.67 8.50 -4.45
C GLY A 173 5.46 7.77 -3.87
N VAL A 174 5.43 7.56 -2.55
CA VAL A 174 4.27 6.99 -1.84
C VAL A 174 3.11 7.98 -1.79
N LEU A 175 3.36 9.23 -1.37
CA LEU A 175 2.35 10.27 -1.28
C LEU A 175 1.70 10.56 -2.64
N TYR A 176 2.50 10.58 -3.71
CA TYR A 176 1.99 10.79 -5.05
C TYR A 176 1.08 9.64 -5.50
N ALA A 177 1.50 8.38 -5.29
CA ALA A 177 0.67 7.22 -5.66
C ALA A 177 -0.63 7.13 -4.84
N MET A 178 -0.56 7.54 -3.57
CA MET A 178 -1.71 7.68 -2.69
C MET A 178 -2.72 8.69 -3.20
N HIS A 179 -2.21 9.83 -3.62
CA HIS A 179 -3.03 10.88 -4.18
C HIS A 179 -3.65 10.50 -5.54
N TYR A 180 -2.90 9.78 -6.37
CA TYR A 180 -3.41 9.22 -7.63
C TYR A 180 -4.59 8.27 -7.42
N ASN A 181 -4.46 7.33 -6.46
CA ASN A 181 -5.53 6.38 -6.15
C ASN A 181 -6.75 7.06 -5.48
N ARG A 182 -6.56 8.18 -4.77
CA ARG A 182 -7.66 8.98 -4.20
C ARG A 182 -8.44 9.78 -5.24
N LYS A 183 -7.77 10.40 -6.22
CA LYS A 183 -8.40 11.27 -7.23
C LYS A 183 -8.78 10.56 -8.54
N GLY A 184 -8.33 9.33 -8.75
CA GLY A 184 -8.62 8.54 -9.95
C GLY A 184 -8.02 9.11 -11.25
N SER A 185 -7.21 10.16 -11.18
CA SER A 185 -6.60 10.85 -12.33
C SER A 185 -5.17 11.29 -12.03
N ARG A 186 -4.31 11.30 -13.06
CA ARG A 186 -2.90 11.71 -12.92
C ARG A 186 -2.90 13.21 -12.74
N GLN A 187 -2.62 13.69 -11.53
CA GLN A 187 -2.54 15.12 -11.31
C GLN A 187 -1.39 15.72 -12.13
N ARG A 188 -1.68 16.85 -12.76
CA ARG A 188 -0.69 17.71 -13.39
C ARG A 188 -0.22 18.66 -12.29
N LEU A 189 1.09 18.73 -12.06
CA LEU A 189 1.74 19.62 -11.11
C LEU A 189 1.47 21.10 -11.45
N PHE A 190 1.15 21.38 -12.72
CA PHE A 190 0.57 22.64 -13.16
C PHE A 190 -0.91 22.46 -13.54
N GLU A 191 -1.83 22.84 -12.66
CA GLU A 191 -3.23 23.03 -13.02
C GLU A 191 -3.30 24.19 -14.02
N ARG A 192 -3.55 23.90 -15.30
CA ARG A 192 -4.11 24.93 -16.17
C ARG A 192 -5.46 25.29 -15.57
N LYS A 193 -5.64 26.57 -15.23
CA LYS A 193 -6.94 27.20 -14.96
C LYS A 193 -7.82 26.98 -16.19
N ASP A 194 -8.47 25.82 -16.27
CA ASP A 194 -9.38 25.52 -17.35
C ASP A 194 -10.60 26.43 -17.16
N LYS A 195 -10.83 27.28 -18.17
CA LYS A 195 -11.94 28.21 -18.25
C LYS A 195 -13.24 27.46 -17.95
N LYS A 196 -13.97 27.94 -16.96
CA LYS A 196 -15.34 27.59 -16.60
C LYS A 196 -16.13 27.34 -17.90
N GLN A 197 -16.36 26.07 -18.25
CA GLN A 197 -17.28 25.74 -19.34
C GLN A 197 -18.66 26.15 -18.84
N LEU A 198 -19.22 27.18 -19.48
CA LEU A 198 -20.61 27.57 -19.26
C LEU A 198 -21.50 26.41 -19.72
N PRO A 199 -22.55 26.05 -18.98
CA PRO A 199 -23.47 25.00 -19.37
C PRO A 199 -24.13 25.38 -20.70
N ALA A 200 -24.10 24.46 -21.67
CA ALA A 200 -24.85 24.58 -22.90
C ALA A 200 -26.35 24.65 -22.55
N GLY A 201 -26.95 25.81 -22.78
CA GLY A 201 -28.39 26.00 -22.69
C GLY A 201 -29.08 25.34 -23.88
N LYS A 202 -30.00 24.42 -23.54
CA LYS A 202 -31.16 23.88 -24.27
C LYS A 202 -31.14 23.86 -25.79
#